data_AF-A0A1F2Y1Z9-F1
#
_entry.id   AF-A0A1F2Y1Z9-F1
#
_cell.length_a   1.000
_cell.length_b   1.000
_cell.length_c   1.000
_cell.angle_alpha   90.00
_cell.angle_beta   90.00
_cell.angle_gamma   90.00
#
_symmetry.space_group_name_H-M   'P 1'
#
loop_
_entity.id
_entity.type
_entity.pdbx_description
1 polymer ?
#
loop_
_entity_poly.entity_id
_entity_poly.type
_entity_poly.pdbx_seq_one_letter_code
_entity_poly.pdbx_strand_id
1 'polypeptide(L)'
;TLLKPGTIRVLLENGTEELIYVSGGVLEVQPHVVTVLADTAVRAENLDEAAILEARKHAEQLLANQKSDLDSAAALAALAETAAQLETIRKIKNRAQ
;
A
#
# COMPACT_ATOMS: atom_id res chain seq x y z
N THR A 1 -0.57 4.93 17.75
CA THR A 1 -1.70 5.39 16.90
C THR A 1 -1.91 4.39 15.78
N LEU A 2 -3.15 4.12 15.35
CA LEU A 2 -3.41 3.20 14.23
C LEU A 2 -3.17 3.90 12.89
N LEU A 3 -2.40 3.26 12.01
CA LEU A 3 -2.18 3.72 10.65
C LEU A 3 -3.26 3.18 9.71
N LYS A 4 -3.75 4.06 8.84
CA LYS A 4 -4.52 3.65 7.68
C LYS A 4 -3.56 3.22 6.56
N PRO A 5 -3.98 2.31 5.66
CA PRO A 5 -3.24 2.00 4.45
C PRO A 5 -2.95 3.27 3.64
N GLY A 6 -1.75 3.41 3.12
CA GLY A 6 -1.36 4.59 2.34
C GLY A 6 0.14 4.75 2.16
N THR A 7 0.53 5.90 1.61
CA THR A 7 1.93 6.22 1.33
C THR A 7 2.53 7.05 2.46
N ILE A 8 3.68 6.60 2.98
CA ILE A 8 4.57 7.37 3.85
C ILE A 8 5.65 8.01 2.99
N ARG A 9 5.88 9.31 3.21
CA ARG A 9 6.99 10.06 2.60
C ARG A 9 8.05 10.31 3.65
N VAL A 10 9.28 9.90 3.36
CA VAL A 10 10.45 10.11 4.21
C VAL A 10 11.39 11.06 3.48
N LEU A 11 11.74 12.17 4.14
CA LEU A 11 12.76 13.10 3.66
C LEU A 11 14.05 12.81 4.43
N LEU A 12 15.07 12.31 3.71
CA LEU A 12 16.38 12.01 4.28
C LEU A 12 17.20 13.30 4.43
N GLU A 13 18.21 13.26 5.31
CA GLU A 13 19.10 14.42 5.59
C GLU A 13 19.87 14.88 4.34
N ASN A 14 20.08 13.98 3.37
CA ASN A 14 20.71 14.29 2.09
C ASN A 14 19.74 14.94 1.07
N GLY A 15 18.50 15.23 1.46
CA GLY A 15 17.46 15.80 0.60
C GLY A 15 16.76 14.80 -0.31
N THR A 16 17.07 13.50 -0.21
CA THR A 16 16.40 12.45 -0.99
C THR A 16 15.04 12.13 -0.39
N GLU A 17 14.05 11.94 -1.26
CA GLU A 17 12.72 11.53 -0.87
C GLU A 17 12.50 10.04 -1.11
N GLU A 18 12.13 9.32 -0.07
CA GLU A 18 11.67 7.94 -0.17
C GLU A 18 10.16 7.87 0.01
N LEU A 19 9.50 7.11 -0.85
CA LEU A 19 8.07 6.83 -0.76
C LEU A 19 7.89 5.37 -0.43
N ILE A 20 7.12 5.08 0.62
CA ILE A 20 6.88 3.73 1.12
C ILE A 20 5.39 3.52 1.20
N TYR A 21 4.86 2.53 0.49
CA TYR A 21 3.49 2.08 0.69
C TYR A 21 3.42 1.19 1.93
N VAL A 22 2.41 1.41 2.77
CA VAL A 22 2.09 0.54 3.90
C VAL A 22 0.62 0.12 3.83
N SER A 23 0.33 -1.16 4.10
CA SER A 23 -1.04 -1.69 4.12
C SER A 23 -1.82 -1.28 5.39
N GLY A 24 -1.15 -0.70 6.38
CA GLY A 24 -1.73 -0.31 7.67
C GLY A 24 -0.78 -0.70 8.81
N GLY A 25 -1.19 -0.46 10.05
CA GLY A 25 -0.43 -0.90 11.22
C GLY A 25 -0.51 0.04 12.42
N VAL A 26 0.58 0.16 13.17
CA VAL A 26 0.69 1.01 14.35
C VAL A 26 1.93 1.91 14.25
N LEU A 27 1.74 3.18 14.59
CA LEU A 27 2.81 4.16 14.76
C LEU A 27 3.07 4.44 16.23
N GLU A 28 4.35 4.41 16.58
CA GLU A 28 4.88 4.83 17.86
C GLU A 28 5.86 5.99 17.65
N VAL A 29 5.67 7.07 18.40
CA VAL A 29 6.52 8.27 18.32
C VAL A 29 7.18 8.46 19.67
N GLN A 30 8.51 8.43 19.69
CA GLN A 30 9.35 8.75 20.84
C GLN A 30 10.17 10.03 20.54
N PRO A 31 10.82 10.66 21.53
CA PRO A 31 11.50 11.95 21.34
C PRO A 31 12.59 11.96 20.26
N HIS A 32 13.22 10.82 20.00
CA HIS A 32 14.35 10.69 19.06
C HIS A 32 14.14 9.62 17.98
N VAL A 33 13.05 8.86 18.06
CA VAL A 33 12.79 7.75 17.14
C VAL A 33 11.30 7.64 16.85
N VAL A 34 10.98 7.35 15.60
CA VAL A 34 9.63 7.04 15.15
C VAL A 34 9.64 5.62 14.61
N THR A 35 8.80 4.76 15.19
CA THR A 35 8.69 3.35 14.81
C THR A 35 7.35 3.12 14.13
N VAL A 36 7.39 2.58 12.91
CA VAL A 36 6.19 2.16 12.17
C VAL A 36 6.20 0.64 12.09
N LEU A 37 5.24 0.01 12.75
CA LEU A 37 5.00 -1.42 12.67
C LEU A 37 3.84 -1.64 11.69
N ALA A 38 4.14 -2.19 10.51
CA ALA A 38 3.16 -2.45 9.46
C ALA A 38 3.18 -3.93 9.07
N ASP A 39 2.00 -4.48 8.77
CA ASP A 39 1.87 -5.86 8.27
C ASP A 39 2.56 -6.04 6.91
N THR A 40 2.57 -4.98 6.09
CA THR A 40 3.30 -4.95 4.82
C THR A 40 3.81 -3.53 4.54
N ALA A 41 5.08 -3.44 4.14
CA ALA A 41 5.73 -2.19 3.75
C ALA A 41 6.57 -2.40 2.49
N VAL A 42 6.30 -1.62 1.44
CA VAL A 42 6.98 -1.74 0.14
C VAL A 42 7.48 -0.38 -0.31
N ARG A 43 8.76 -0.30 -0.70
CA ARG A 43 9.36 0.91 -1.26
C ARG A 43 8.83 1.17 -2.66
N ALA A 44 8.53 2.44 -2.96
CA ALA A 44 8.04 2.91 -4.25
C ALA A 44 8.94 2.52 -5.43
N GLU A 45 10.25 2.55 -5.24
CA GLU A 45 11.25 2.14 -6.24
C GLU A 45 11.17 0.64 -6.59
N ASN A 46 10.63 -0.18 -5.68
CA ASN A 46 10.45 -1.62 -5.83
C ASN A 46 8.98 -1.99 -6.10
N LEU A 47 8.08 -1.01 -6.25
CA LEU A 47 6.69 -1.26 -6.62
C LEU A 47 6.64 -1.59 -8.12
N ASP A 48 6.49 -2.87 -8.43
CA ASP A 48 6.32 -3.32 -9.81
C ASP A 48 4.85 -3.11 -10.24
N GLU A 49 4.62 -2.18 -11.16
CA GLU A 49 3.29 -1.83 -11.69
C GLU A 49 2.58 -3.08 -12.26
N ALA A 50 3.33 -4.04 -12.80
CA ALA A 50 2.79 -5.30 -13.32
C ALA A 50 2.29 -6.23 -12.20
N ALA A 51 3.01 -6.32 -11.08
CA ALA A 51 2.62 -7.17 -9.95
C ALA A 51 1.31 -6.68 -9.29
N ILE A 52 1.13 -5.37 -9.22
CA ILE A 52 -0.10 -4.75 -8.68
C ILE A 52 -1.29 -4.94 -9.62
N LEU A 53 -1.06 -4.87 -10.92
CA LEU A 53 -2.10 -5.15 -11.92
C LEU A 53 -2.55 -6.62 -11.88
N GLU A 54 -1.62 -7.55 -11.72
CA GLU A 54 -1.94 -8.97 -11.60
C GLU A 54 -2.64 -9.28 -10.27
N ALA A 55 -2.20 -8.69 -9.15
CA ALA A 55 -2.89 -8.81 -7.86
C ALA A 55 -4.34 -8.30 -7.95
N ARG A 56 -4.56 -7.16 -8.64
CA ARG A 56 -5.91 -6.61 -8.86
C ARG A 56 -6.76 -7.58 -9.67
N LYS A 57 -6.21 -8.09 -10.78
CA LYS A 57 -6.91 -9.03 -11.66
C LYS A 57 -7.27 -10.32 -10.93
N HIS A 58 -6.39 -10.79 -10.05
CA HIS A 58 -6.64 -11.95 -9.21
C HIS A 58 -7.75 -11.67 -8.17
N ALA A 59 -7.74 -10.50 -7.54
CA ALA A 59 -8.83 -10.07 -6.65
C ALA A 59 -10.18 -9.90 -7.38
N GLU A 60 -10.19 -9.32 -8.59
CA GLU A 60 -11.37 -9.21 -9.45
C GLU A 60 -11.90 -10.59 -9.85
N GLN A 61 -11.02 -11.55 -10.16
CA GLN A 61 -11.40 -12.93 -10.47
C GLN A 61 -11.95 -13.69 -9.27
N LEU A 62 -11.38 -13.49 -8.08
CA LEU A 62 -11.89 -14.05 -6.83
C LEU A 62 -13.28 -13.51 -6.52
N LEU A 63 -13.52 -12.22 -6.74
CA LEU A 63 -14.84 -11.60 -6.62
C LEU A 63 -15.86 -12.15 -7.62
N ALA A 64 -15.44 -12.39 -8.87
CA ALA A 64 -16.31 -12.93 -9.91
C ALA A 64 -16.67 -14.41 -9.69
N ASN A 65 -15.82 -15.19 -9.01
CA ASN A 65 -16.01 -16.62 -8.76
C ASN A 65 -16.65 -16.96 -7.41
N GLN A 66 -17.19 -15.97 -6.70
CA GLN A 66 -17.67 -16.18 -5.34
C GLN A 66 -18.85 -17.15 -5.23
N LYS A 67 -18.73 -18.05 -4.24
CA LYS A 67 -19.78 -19.01 -3.84
C LYS A 67 -20.35 -18.75 -2.45
N SER A 68 -19.81 -17.81 -1.66
CA SER A 68 -20.24 -17.56 -0.28
C SER A 68 -20.01 -16.10 0.17
N ASP A 69 -20.89 -15.56 1.02
CA ASP A 69 -20.86 -14.16 1.50
C ASP A 69 -19.59 -13.77 2.27
N LEU A 70 -18.88 -14.73 2.87
CA LEU A 70 -17.64 -14.48 3.61
C LEU A 70 -16.44 -14.20 2.69
N ASP A 71 -16.38 -14.84 1.52
CA ASP A 71 -15.36 -14.56 0.51
C ASP A 71 -15.48 -13.14 -0.08
N SER A 72 -16.69 -12.57 -0.06
CA SER A 72 -16.98 -11.20 -0.55
C SER A 72 -16.26 -10.15 0.26
N ALA A 73 -16.32 -10.26 1.59
CA ALA A 73 -15.72 -9.27 2.47
C ALA A 73 -14.19 -9.26 2.34
N ALA A 74 -13.57 -10.44 2.29
CA ALA A 74 -12.12 -10.57 2.13
C ALA A 74 -11.65 -10.06 0.76
N ALA A 75 -12.37 -10.39 -0.31
CA ALA A 75 -12.01 -9.96 -1.65
C ALA A 75 -12.24 -8.45 -1.87
N LEU A 76 -13.27 -7.86 -1.25
CA LEU A 76 -13.46 -6.40 -1.23
C LEU A 76 -12.33 -5.68 -0.49
N ALA A 77 -11.87 -6.21 0.63
CA ALA A 77 -10.71 -5.66 1.36
C ALA A 77 -9.44 -5.72 0.50
N ALA A 78 -9.17 -6.86 -0.14
CA ALA A 78 -8.04 -7.03 -1.05
C ALA A 78 -8.10 -6.07 -2.27
N LEU A 79 -9.30 -5.85 -2.83
CA LEU A 79 -9.49 -4.86 -3.89
C LEU A 79 -9.19 -3.43 -3.42
N ALA A 80 -9.65 -3.05 -2.25
CA ALA A 80 -9.40 -1.72 -1.68
C ALA A 80 -7.91 -1.50 -1.43
N GLU A 81 -7.20 -2.52 -0.94
CA GLU A 81 -5.75 -2.46 -0.72
C GLU A 81 -5.00 -2.30 -2.06
N THR A 82 -5.36 -3.09 -3.07
CA THR A 82 -4.72 -3.03 -4.40
C THR A 82 -5.00 -1.69 -5.11
N ALA A 83 -6.21 -1.14 -4.95
CA ALA A 83 -6.54 0.18 -5.48
C ALA A 83 -5.66 1.29 -4.85
N ALA A 84 -5.42 1.23 -3.54
CA ALA A 84 -4.54 2.16 -2.85
C ALA A 84 -3.07 2.05 -3.30
N GLN A 85 -2.59 0.84 -3.59
CA GLN A 85 -1.26 0.62 -4.17
C GLN A 85 -1.13 1.25 -5.57
N LEU A 86 -2.14 1.07 -6.42
CA LEU A 86 -2.14 1.63 -7.78
C LEU A 86 -2.18 3.17 -7.78
N GLU A 87 -2.99 3.78 -6.90
CA GLU A 87 -3.00 5.23 -6.71
C GLU A 87 -1.65 5.76 -6.23
N THR A 88 -0.96 4.99 -5.38
CA THR A 88 0.39 5.32 -4.91
C THR A 88 1.37 5.36 -6.08
N ILE A 89 1.40 4.32 -6.94
CA ILE A 89 2.25 4.32 -8.16
C ILE A 89 1.94 5.53 -9.04
N ARG A 90 0.66 5.80 -9.31
CA ARG A 90 0.26 6.92 -10.17
C ARG A 90 0.74 8.26 -9.60
N LYS A 91 0.66 8.46 -8.29
CA LYS A 91 1.18 9.67 -7.62
C LYS A 91 2.70 9.77 -7.70
N ILE A 92 3.42 8.66 -7.58
CA ILE A 92 4.88 8.63 -7.74
C ILE A 92 5.25 9.00 -9.18
N LYS A 93 4.60 8.39 -10.18
CA LYS A 93 4.85 8.60 -11.61
C LYS A 93 4.53 10.02 -12.07
N ASN A 94 3.41 10.60 -11.60
CA ASN A 94 3.03 11.99 -11.91
C ASN A 94 3.90 13.05 -11.20
N ARG A 95 4.60 12.71 -10.11
CA ARG A 95 5.57 13.62 -9.47
C ARG A 95 6.97 13.56 -10.08
N ALA A 96 7.25 12.54 -10.89
CA ALA A 96 8.51 12.38 -11.61
C ALA A 96 8.53 13.09 -12.98
N GLN A 97 7.43 13.74 -13.40
CA GLN A 97 7.32 14.57 -14.60
C GLN A 97 7.35 16.07 -14.29
#